data_AF-A0A932T2T5-F1
#
_entry.id   AF-A0A932T2T5-F1
#
_cell.length_a   1.000
_cell.length_b   1.000
_cell.length_c   1.000
_cell.angle_alpha   90.00
_cell.angle_beta   90.00
_cell.angle_gamma   90.00
#
_symmetry.space_group_name_H-M   'P 1'
#
loop_
_entity.id
_entity.type
_entity.pdbx_description
1 polymer ?
#
loop_
_entity_poly.entity_id
_entity_poly.type
_entity_poly.pdbx_seq_one_letter_code
_entity_poly.pdbx_strand_id
1 'polypeptide(L)'
;MAKRKPARSKKTAAGRKAVRKPVRRNPPPRARAVPRNKNPRAAKPARAAQPSRTAKPVDVEPSLGRPKVTGEEDLDLFFKDDYHARQIFRFLNVRSLKELERFSAAEILRRLSNPIKETVERVRRLLARNNRCLNGDEEFALEHKEEMARILKGDGNPFATSK
;
A
#
# COMPACT_ATOMS: atom_id res chain seq x y z
N MET A 1 -53.31 -16.49 -20.79
CA MET A 1 -53.21 -17.07 -22.16
C MET A 1 -51.81 -16.79 -22.69
N ALA A 2 -51.03 -17.67 -23.32
CA ALA A 2 -51.04 -19.11 -23.51
C ALA A 2 -49.60 -19.51 -23.92
N LYS A 3 -49.06 -20.57 -23.31
CA LYS A 3 -48.46 -21.76 -23.98
C LYS A 3 -47.37 -21.47 -25.05
N ARG A 4 -46.11 -21.92 -24.96
CA ARG A 4 -45.68 -23.34 -24.97
C ARG A 4 -44.13 -23.43 -25.05
N LYS A 5 -43.50 -24.23 -24.18
CA LYS A 5 -42.34 -25.12 -24.50
C LYS A 5 -42.88 -26.29 -25.40
N PRO A 6 -42.11 -27.23 -26.03
CA PRO A 6 -40.81 -27.80 -25.58
C PRO A 6 -39.87 -28.47 -26.64
N ALA A 7 -38.82 -29.14 -26.13
CA ALA A 7 -38.15 -30.36 -26.65
C ALA A 7 -37.14 -30.20 -27.81
N ARG A 8 -36.09 -31.01 -27.98
CA ARG A 8 -35.90 -32.42 -27.59
C ARG A 8 -34.42 -32.89 -27.71
N SER A 9 -34.13 -33.87 -26.85
CA SER A 9 -33.02 -34.83 -26.72
C SER A 9 -32.19 -35.31 -27.92
N LYS A 10 -30.97 -35.79 -27.58
CA LYS A 10 -30.34 -37.10 -27.95
C LYS A 10 -29.29 -37.38 -26.84
N LYS A 11 -29.30 -38.42 -25.96
CA LYS A 11 -29.27 -39.90 -26.10
C LYS A 11 -28.29 -40.31 -27.22
N THR A 12 -27.26 -41.14 -27.08
CA THR A 12 -26.90 -42.34 -26.26
C THR A 12 -25.44 -42.68 -26.65
N ALA A 13 -24.59 -43.29 -25.83
CA ALA A 13 -24.29 -44.74 -25.82
C ALA A 13 -23.01 -44.90 -24.95
N ALA A 14 -23.00 -45.67 -23.85
CA ALA A 14 -23.05 -47.13 -23.73
C ALA A 14 -21.69 -47.85 -23.92
N GLY A 15 -21.21 -48.46 -22.83
CA GLY A 15 -20.37 -49.66 -22.83
C GLY A 15 -18.85 -49.40 -22.81
N ARG A 16 -18.01 -50.15 -22.09
CA ARG A 16 -18.17 -51.47 -21.43
C ARG A 16 -16.96 -51.73 -20.51
N LYS A 17 -17.25 -52.36 -19.36
CA LYS A 17 -16.49 -53.43 -18.65
C LYS A 17 -15.12 -53.07 -18.04
N ALA A 18 -14.65 -53.65 -16.94
CA ALA A 18 -15.20 -54.49 -15.87
C ALA A 18 -14.08 -54.66 -14.81
N VAL A 19 -14.45 -54.65 -13.52
CA VAL A 19 -14.12 -55.64 -12.48
C VAL A 19 -12.66 -56.16 -12.47
N ARG A 20 -11.84 -55.92 -11.43
CA ARG A 20 -11.76 -56.74 -10.19
C ARG A 20 -10.91 -56.07 -9.09
N LYS A 21 -11.37 -56.18 -7.84
CA LYS A 21 -10.66 -55.86 -6.57
C LYS A 21 -9.83 -57.09 -6.09
N PRO A 22 -9.32 -57.14 -4.83
CA PRO A 22 -7.97 -56.79 -4.39
C PRO A 22 -7.21 -57.99 -3.75
N VAL A 23 -5.87 -57.99 -3.66
CA VAL A 23 -5.18 -58.98 -2.81
C VAL A 23 -4.00 -58.36 -2.06
N ARG A 24 -4.16 -58.29 -0.73
CA ARG A 24 -3.11 -58.12 0.29
C ARG A 24 -2.19 -59.35 0.30
N ARG A 25 -0.89 -59.16 0.55
CA ARG A 25 -0.03 -60.09 1.32
C ARG A 25 1.30 -59.43 1.73
N ASN A 26 1.43 -59.12 3.02
CA ASN A 26 2.74 -59.08 3.72
C ASN A 26 3.04 -60.50 4.26
N PRO A 27 4.19 -60.74 4.92
CA PRO A 27 5.55 -60.92 4.41
C PRO A 27 6.07 -62.35 4.74
N PRO A 28 7.30 -62.76 4.35
CA PRO A 28 7.94 -63.92 4.96
C PRO A 28 8.97 -63.59 6.06
N PRO A 29 9.23 -64.51 7.01
CA PRO A 29 9.89 -64.26 8.28
C PRO A 29 11.34 -64.78 8.39
N ARG A 30 12.07 -64.21 9.37
CA ARG A 30 13.15 -64.77 10.20
C ARG A 30 14.38 -65.42 9.53
N ALA A 31 15.55 -64.81 9.79
CA ALA A 31 16.79 -65.55 9.99
C ALA A 31 17.62 -64.95 11.15
N ARG A 32 17.69 -65.74 12.23
CA ARG A 32 18.74 -65.90 13.26
C ARG A 32 19.24 -64.70 14.09
N ALA A 33 18.94 -64.81 15.39
CA ALA A 33 19.69 -64.24 16.49
C ALA A 33 20.82 -65.19 16.93
N VAL A 34 22.03 -64.67 17.16
CA VAL A 34 23.04 -65.16 18.13
C VAL A 34 24.03 -64.01 18.44
N PRO A 35 24.79 -64.00 19.55
CA PRO A 35 24.52 -63.05 20.63
C PRO A 35 25.71 -62.15 21.02
N ARG A 36 25.37 -61.05 21.70
CA ARG A 36 26.06 -60.48 22.87
C ARG A 36 27.60 -60.48 22.84
N ASN A 37 28.19 -59.32 22.59
CA ASN A 37 29.41 -58.94 23.30
C ASN A 37 29.15 -57.71 24.17
N LYS A 38 29.30 -57.92 25.48
CA LYS A 38 29.27 -56.88 26.50
C LYS A 38 30.68 -56.27 26.54
N ASN A 39 30.78 -54.95 26.39
CA ASN A 39 31.68 -54.22 27.27
C ASN A 39 31.17 -52.79 27.49
N PRO A 40 31.03 -52.36 28.76
CA PRO A 40 30.46 -51.07 29.13
C PRO A 40 31.56 -50.02 29.14
N ARG A 41 31.37 -48.89 28.45
CA ARG A 41 32.21 -47.71 28.69
C ARG A 41 31.48 -46.41 28.44
N ALA A 42 31.46 -45.63 29.51
CA ALA A 42 31.25 -44.19 29.58
C ALA A 42 29.84 -43.70 29.23
N ALA A 43 29.03 -43.57 30.28
CA ALA A 43 28.02 -42.53 30.36
C ALA A 43 28.65 -41.18 29.98
N LYS A 44 28.29 -40.65 28.81
CA LYS A 44 28.53 -39.24 28.48
C LYS A 44 27.40 -38.44 29.12
N PRO A 45 27.71 -37.40 29.90
CA PRO A 45 26.72 -36.66 30.65
C PRO A 45 25.72 -35.99 29.70
N ALA A 46 24.44 -36.06 30.06
CA ALA A 46 23.40 -35.24 29.45
C ALA A 46 23.87 -33.79 29.49
N ARG A 47 24.22 -33.24 28.32
CA ARG A 47 24.54 -31.82 28.18
C ARG A 47 23.26 -31.08 28.53
N ALA A 48 23.29 -30.40 29.67
CA ALA A 48 22.21 -29.57 30.17
C ALA A 48 21.60 -28.77 29.03
N ALA A 49 20.28 -28.91 28.85
CA ALA A 49 19.51 -28.06 27.96
C ALA A 49 19.80 -26.61 28.36
N GLN A 50 20.48 -25.88 27.49
CA GLN A 50 20.66 -24.45 27.69
C GLN A 50 19.26 -23.80 27.65
N PRO A 51 18.93 -22.93 28.61
CA PRO A 51 17.65 -22.24 28.59
C PRO A 51 17.56 -21.46 27.28
N SER A 52 16.45 -21.65 26.57
CA SER A 52 16.09 -20.90 25.38
C SER A 52 16.28 -19.41 25.70
N ARG A 53 17.29 -18.80 25.07
CA ARG A 53 17.41 -17.35 25.04
C ARG A 53 16.09 -16.83 24.50
N THR A 54 15.34 -16.13 25.35
CA THR A 54 14.20 -15.33 24.96
C THR A 54 14.66 -14.42 23.83
N ALA A 55 14.26 -14.77 22.60
CA ALA A 55 14.49 -13.94 21.44
C ALA A 55 13.78 -12.62 21.73
N LYS A 56 14.56 -11.55 21.84
CA LYS A 56 14.01 -10.20 21.83
C LYS A 56 13.20 -10.08 20.54
N PRO A 57 11.98 -9.50 20.56
CA PRO A 57 11.26 -9.25 19.33
C PRO A 57 12.16 -8.38 18.46
N VAL A 58 12.66 -8.97 17.39
CA VAL A 58 13.29 -8.21 16.32
C VAL A 58 12.10 -7.54 15.65
N ASP A 59 12.04 -6.21 15.71
CA ASP A 59 11.10 -5.45 14.90
C ASP A 59 11.37 -5.83 13.44
N VAL A 60 10.57 -6.76 12.94
CA VAL A 60 10.65 -7.20 11.55
C VAL A 60 10.08 -6.05 10.76
N GLU A 61 10.95 -5.23 10.18
CA GLU A 61 10.50 -4.24 9.21
C GLU A 61 9.67 -4.98 8.14
N PRO A 62 8.46 -4.48 7.83
CA PRO A 62 7.58 -5.14 6.90
C PRO A 62 8.25 -5.18 5.52
N SER A 63 8.75 -6.36 5.15
CA SER A 63 9.39 -6.58 3.87
C SER A 63 8.32 -6.77 2.80
N LEU A 64 8.26 -5.86 1.84
CA LEU A 64 7.38 -5.96 0.65
C LEU A 64 7.90 -6.98 -0.39
N GLY A 65 8.97 -7.71 -0.07
CA GLY A 65 9.61 -8.67 -0.95
C GLY A 65 10.52 -8.03 -2.00
N ARG A 66 10.89 -8.81 -3.03
CA ARG A 66 11.74 -8.33 -4.12
C ARG A 66 10.96 -7.35 -5.01
N PRO A 67 11.51 -6.15 -5.29
CA PRO A 67 10.91 -5.24 -6.26
C PRO A 67 10.72 -5.93 -7.61
N LYS A 68 9.49 -5.81 -8.16
CA LYS A 68 9.15 -6.35 -9.50
C LYS A 68 9.64 -5.45 -10.62
N VAL A 69 9.99 -4.21 -10.29
CA VAL A 69 10.24 -3.10 -11.20
C VAL A 69 11.57 -2.46 -10.81
N THR A 70 12.32 -1.98 -11.79
CA THR A 70 13.56 -1.24 -11.53
C THR A 70 13.22 0.20 -11.14
N GLY A 71 13.96 0.77 -10.20
CA GLY A 71 13.73 2.17 -9.77
C GLY A 71 13.96 3.21 -10.87
N GLU A 72 14.59 2.81 -11.98
CA GLU A 72 14.90 3.66 -13.14
C GLU A 72 13.80 3.64 -14.20
N GLU A 73 12.74 2.85 -14.02
CA GLU A 73 11.63 2.80 -14.99
C GLU A 73 10.85 4.13 -15.02
N ASP A 74 10.43 4.52 -16.23
CA ASP A 74 9.72 5.78 -16.48
C ASP A 74 8.30 5.71 -15.92
N LEU A 75 7.96 6.67 -15.07
CA LEU A 75 6.65 6.79 -14.44
C LEU A 75 5.53 6.95 -15.47
N ASP A 76 5.79 7.64 -16.58
CA ASP A 76 4.76 7.88 -17.59
C ASP A 76 4.40 6.58 -18.35
N LEU A 77 5.37 5.69 -18.54
CA LEU A 77 5.16 4.37 -19.14
C LEU A 77 4.53 3.39 -18.14
N PHE A 78 5.00 3.42 -16.89
CA PHE A 78 4.49 2.54 -15.83
C PHE A 78 3.03 2.85 -15.48
N PHE A 79 2.65 4.13 -15.43
CA PHE A 79 1.29 4.61 -15.16
C PHE A 79 0.56 5.07 -16.43
N LYS A 80 0.80 4.41 -17.58
CA LYS A 80 0.17 4.76 -18.87
C LYS A 80 -1.36 4.72 -18.90
N ASP A 81 -1.98 3.96 -18.01
CA ASP A 81 -3.44 3.85 -17.93
C ASP A 81 -4.05 4.89 -16.97
N ASP A 82 -3.25 5.45 -16.06
CA ASP A 82 -3.69 6.45 -15.07
C ASP A 82 -3.27 7.86 -15.49
N TYR A 83 -4.22 8.59 -16.09
CA TYR A 83 -4.00 9.98 -16.49
C TYR A 83 -3.70 10.90 -15.30
N HIS A 84 -4.37 10.71 -14.16
CA HIS A 84 -4.23 11.59 -13.00
C HIS A 84 -2.86 11.42 -12.34
N ALA A 85 -2.38 10.18 -12.23
CA ALA A 85 -1.03 9.90 -11.75
C ALA A 85 0.02 10.62 -12.60
N ARG A 86 -0.08 10.55 -13.94
CA ARG A 86 0.82 11.29 -14.84
C ARG A 86 0.77 12.80 -14.65
N GLN A 87 -0.40 13.38 -14.41
CA GLN A 87 -0.49 14.82 -14.10
C GLN A 87 0.24 15.17 -12.80
N ILE A 88 0.13 14.31 -11.78
CA ILE A 88 0.83 14.51 -10.50
C ILE A 88 2.35 14.44 -10.72
N PHE A 89 2.86 13.45 -11.47
CA PHE A 89 4.31 13.34 -11.73
C PHE A 89 4.85 14.52 -12.52
N ARG A 90 4.09 15.01 -13.51
CA ARG A 90 4.41 16.24 -14.25
C ARG A 90 4.44 17.47 -13.35
N PHE A 91 3.47 17.60 -12.46
CA PHE A 91 3.43 18.70 -11.50
C PHE A 91 4.61 18.67 -10.52
N LEU A 92 4.96 17.48 -10.02
CA LEU A 92 6.09 17.29 -9.12
C LEU A 92 7.45 17.31 -9.85
N ASN A 93 7.44 17.34 -11.19
CA ASN A 93 8.60 17.27 -12.08
C ASN A 93 9.49 16.03 -11.83
N VAL A 94 8.83 14.87 -11.72
CA VAL A 94 9.45 13.57 -11.41
C VAL A 94 9.32 12.66 -12.61
N ARG A 95 10.38 11.93 -12.98
CA ARG A 95 10.39 11.07 -14.17
C ARG A 95 10.56 9.58 -13.86
N SER A 96 11.22 9.25 -12.77
CA SER A 96 11.53 7.85 -12.41
C SER A 96 10.93 7.44 -11.08
N LEU A 97 10.69 6.13 -10.91
CA LEU A 97 10.18 5.55 -9.65
C LEU A 97 11.06 5.90 -8.45
N LYS A 98 12.39 5.85 -8.62
CA LYS A 98 13.36 6.20 -7.57
C LYS A 98 13.25 7.65 -7.10
N GLU A 99 12.84 8.57 -7.96
CA GLU A 99 12.60 9.96 -7.57
C GLU A 99 11.25 10.11 -6.86
N LEU A 100 10.23 9.35 -7.28
CA LEU A 100 8.91 9.35 -6.65
C LEU A 100 8.97 8.79 -5.22
N GLU A 101 9.76 7.73 -5.01
CA GLU A 101 10.00 7.11 -3.70
C GLU A 101 10.62 8.05 -2.67
N ARG A 102 11.24 9.17 -3.10
CA ARG A 102 11.78 10.18 -2.17
C ARG A 102 10.68 10.97 -1.46
N PHE A 103 9.48 10.98 -2.01
CA PHE A 103 8.36 11.73 -1.44
C PHE A 103 7.47 10.83 -0.61
N SER A 104 7.11 11.30 0.59
CA SER A 104 6.01 10.70 1.33
C SER A 104 4.66 11.07 0.70
N ALA A 105 3.64 10.24 0.91
CA ALA A 105 2.27 10.55 0.46
C ALA A 105 1.78 11.91 1.01
N ALA A 106 2.08 12.20 2.28
CA ALA A 106 1.72 13.47 2.91
C ALA A 106 2.45 14.67 2.24
N GLU A 107 3.71 14.49 1.85
CA GLU A 107 4.47 15.52 1.16
C GLU A 107 3.94 15.80 -0.25
N ILE A 108 3.57 14.76 -0.99
CA ILE A 108 2.94 14.89 -2.31
C ILE A 108 1.65 15.73 -2.20
N LEU A 109 0.78 15.38 -1.25
CA LEU A 109 -0.47 16.11 -1.01
C LEU A 109 -0.22 17.57 -0.60
N ARG A 110 0.78 17.81 0.25
CA ARG A 110 1.15 19.18 0.66
C ARG A 110 1.61 20.00 -0.54
N ARG A 111 2.52 19.47 -1.36
CA ARG A 111 3.05 20.17 -2.55
C ARG A 111 1.96 20.47 -3.58
N LEU A 112 0.99 19.57 -3.75
CA LEU A 112 -0.16 19.78 -4.64
C LEU A 112 -1.17 20.79 -4.08
N SER A 113 -1.44 20.76 -2.78
CA SER A 113 -2.47 21.60 -2.17
C SER A 113 -2.04 23.04 -1.91
N ASN A 114 -0.76 23.29 -1.65
CA ASN A 114 -0.24 24.64 -1.39
C ASN A 114 -0.55 25.67 -2.50
N PRO A 115 -0.19 25.43 -3.78
CA PRO A 115 -0.48 26.41 -4.84
C PRO A 115 -1.98 26.61 -5.06
N ILE A 116 -2.80 25.59 -4.79
CA ILE A 116 -4.26 25.70 -4.86
C ILE A 116 -4.75 26.64 -3.76
N LYS A 117 -4.31 26.43 -2.52
CA LYS A 117 -4.64 27.30 -1.37
C LYS A 117 -4.21 28.75 -1.63
N GLU A 118 -2.97 28.97 -2.04
CA GLU A 118 -2.44 30.30 -2.37
C GLU A 118 -3.25 30.96 -3.50
N THR A 119 -3.69 30.20 -4.49
CA THR A 119 -4.54 30.70 -5.58
C THR A 119 -5.92 31.10 -5.08
N VAL A 120 -6.55 30.27 -4.24
CA VAL A 120 -7.83 30.61 -3.60
C VAL A 120 -7.70 31.86 -2.74
N GLU A 121 -6.64 31.99 -1.94
CA GLU A 121 -6.37 33.20 -1.16
C GLU A 121 -6.17 34.44 -2.04
N ARG A 122 -5.47 34.32 -3.18
CA ARG A 122 -5.37 35.42 -4.16
C ARG A 122 -6.72 35.81 -4.72
N VAL A 123 -7.57 34.83 -5.05
CA VAL A 123 -8.94 35.08 -5.52
C VAL A 123 -9.76 35.81 -4.45
N ARG A 124 -9.72 35.35 -3.19
CA ARG A 124 -10.40 36.00 -2.05
C ARG A 124 -9.98 37.46 -1.91
N ARG A 125 -8.67 37.74 -1.90
CA ARG A 125 -8.13 39.10 -1.82
C ARG A 125 -8.54 39.98 -3.01
N LEU A 126 -8.53 39.43 -4.22
CA LEU A 126 -8.92 40.16 -5.43
C LEU A 126 -10.41 40.50 -5.40
N LEU A 127 -11.26 39.58 -4.96
CA LEU A 127 -12.70 39.85 -4.79
C LEU A 127 -12.94 40.92 -3.73
N ALA A 128 -12.28 40.83 -2.57
CA ALA A 128 -12.43 41.80 -1.49
C ALA A 128 -12.06 43.23 -1.95
N ARG A 129 -10.99 43.37 -2.74
CA ARG A 129 -10.60 44.66 -3.37
C ARG A 129 -11.67 45.23 -4.30
N ASN A 130 -12.44 44.36 -4.95
CA ASN A 130 -13.54 44.73 -5.83
C ASN A 130 -14.90 44.81 -5.10
N ASN A 131 -14.90 44.87 -3.76
CA ASN A 131 -16.11 44.87 -2.93
C ASN A 131 -17.03 43.67 -3.18
N ARG A 132 -16.45 42.49 -3.47
CA ARG A 132 -17.15 41.20 -3.61
C ARG A 132 -16.51 40.15 -2.71
N CYS A 133 -17.23 39.06 -2.43
CA CYS A 133 -16.73 37.94 -1.65
C CYS A 133 -17.18 36.60 -2.27
N LEU A 134 -16.53 35.52 -1.86
CA LEU A 134 -17.05 34.17 -2.08
C LEU A 134 -18.19 33.91 -1.08
N ASN A 135 -18.99 32.88 -1.35
CA ASN A 135 -20.09 32.50 -0.49
C ASN A 135 -19.58 32.09 0.91
N GLY A 136 -20.01 32.78 1.97
CA GLY A 136 -19.57 32.53 3.35
C GLY A 136 -18.22 33.17 3.73
N ASP A 137 -17.66 34.03 2.87
CA ASP A 137 -16.39 34.74 3.07
C ASP A 137 -16.59 36.25 3.33
N GLU A 138 -17.77 36.66 3.79
CA GLU A 138 -18.11 38.07 4.02
C GLU A 138 -17.22 38.72 5.09
N GLU A 139 -16.97 38.02 6.20
CA GLU A 139 -16.12 38.50 7.30
C GLU A 139 -14.70 38.78 6.82
N PHE A 140 -14.10 37.82 6.09
CA PHE A 140 -12.76 37.98 5.51
C PHE A 140 -12.68 39.19 4.57
N ALA A 141 -13.70 39.41 3.74
CA ALA A 141 -13.70 40.52 2.80
C ALA A 141 -13.76 41.89 3.50
N LEU A 142 -14.50 41.98 4.62
CA LEU A 142 -14.55 43.18 5.46
C LEU A 142 -13.22 43.42 6.16
N GLU A 143 -12.67 42.41 6.84
CA GLU A 143 -11.39 42.50 7.55
C GLU A 143 -10.25 42.91 6.60
N HIS A 144 -10.16 42.26 5.44
CA HIS A 144 -9.12 42.57 4.45
C HIS A 144 -9.28 43.99 3.87
N LYS A 145 -10.52 44.47 3.72
CA LYS A 145 -10.78 45.85 3.27
C LYS A 145 -10.37 46.87 4.33
N GLU A 146 -10.66 46.60 5.61
CA GLU A 146 -10.25 47.43 6.73
C GLU A 146 -8.73 47.45 6.88
N GLU A 147 -8.07 46.29 6.81
CA GLU A 147 -6.62 46.18 6.87
C GLU A 147 -5.95 46.94 5.72
N MET A 148 -6.48 46.83 4.50
CA MET A 148 -5.99 47.61 3.37
C MET A 148 -6.20 49.12 3.55
N ALA A 149 -7.33 49.54 4.13
CA ALA A 149 -7.57 50.94 4.46
C ALA A 149 -6.60 51.46 5.54
N ARG A 150 -6.24 50.63 6.53
CA ARG A 150 -5.23 50.96 7.55
C ARG A 150 -3.83 51.10 6.95
N ILE A 151 -3.43 50.15 6.11
CA ILE A 151 -2.14 50.19 5.41
C ILE A 151 -2.03 51.44 4.53
N LEU A 152 -3.10 51.79 3.80
CA LEU A 152 -3.13 53.00 2.96
C LEU A 152 -3.12 54.31 3.76
N LYS A 153 -3.65 54.31 4.99
CA LYS A 153 -3.61 55.48 5.89
C LYS A 153 -2.26 55.67 6.59
N GLY A 154 -1.34 54.72 6.50
CA GLY A 154 0.02 54.84 7.06
C GLY A 154 0.12 54.53 8.57
N ASP A 155 -0.96 54.06 9.20
CA ASP A 155 -1.04 53.86 10.66
C ASP A 155 -0.56 52.47 11.15
N GLY A 156 -0.02 51.63 10.27
CA GLY A 156 0.24 50.22 10.58
C GLY A 156 1.63 49.74 10.20
N ASN A 157 2.60 49.84 11.13
CA ASN A 157 3.72 48.91 11.16
C ASN A 157 3.40 47.79 12.16
N PRO A 158 2.84 46.64 11.72
CA PRO A 158 2.47 45.56 12.63
C PRO A 158 3.65 44.80 13.26
N PHE A 159 4.90 45.15 12.92
CA PHE A 159 6.12 44.49 13.43
C PHE A 159 6.87 45.29 14.52
N ALA A 160 6.31 46.39 15.02
CA ALA A 160 7.01 47.31 15.93
C ALA A 160 7.01 46.92 17.42
N THR A 161 6.42 45.79 17.82
CA THR A 161 6.37 45.38 19.23
C THR A 161 6.91 43.96 19.45
N SER A 162 8.22 43.85 19.66
CA SER A 162 8.82 43.13 20.80
C SER A 162 10.35 43.17 20.66
N LYS A 163 11.00 43.98 21.49
CA LYS A 163 12.39 43.80 21.92
C LYS A 163 12.37 43.22 23.33
#